data_AF-S4MSQ6-F1
#
_entry.id   AF-S4MSQ6-F1
#
_cell.length_a   1.000
_cell.length_b   1.000
_cell.length_c   1.000
_cell.angle_alpha   90.00
_cell.angle_beta   90.00
_cell.angle_gamma   90.00
#
_symmetry.space_group_name_H-M   'P 1'
#
loop_
_entity.id
_entity.type
_entity.pdbx_description
1 polymer ?
#
loop_
_entity_poly.entity_id
_entity_poly.type
_entity_poly.pdbx_seq_one_letter_code
_entity_poly.pdbx_strand_id
1 'polypeptide(L)'
;MLGEEIVRPGDWSVQRPGLPPGGWAFEFHNDNYPDIDDTAEVVLALRRIAHHDPVRVDKAVGRGVRWTLGMQSKNGAWAAFDVDNTSPFPNRLPFCDFGEVIDPPSADVTAHVVEMLAVEGLAHDPRTRRGIEWLLAEQEPDGSWFGRWGVNYVYGTGSVVPALVAAGIPAAHPAIRRAVAWLESVQNDDGGWGEDLRSYRYVREWSGRGASTASQTAWALMALLAAGERDSKAVERGIEWLAATQREDGSWDEPYFTGTGFPWDFSINYHLYRQVFPLTALGRYLHGEPFADRHRGSGAAGKPNAADEGSGEVSKPLAAAKASGETGKPLADAEGS
;
A
#
# COMPACT_ATOMS: atom_id res chain seq x y z
N MET A 1 -18.83 8.36 5.70
CA MET A 1 -17.84 7.41 6.28
C MET A 1 -18.51 6.42 7.23
N LEU A 2 -18.75 6.70 8.52
CA LEU A 2 -19.32 5.69 9.45
C LEU A 2 -20.73 5.18 9.10
N GLY A 3 -21.51 5.93 8.32
CA GLY A 3 -22.82 5.50 7.82
C GLY A 3 -22.74 4.66 6.54
N GLU A 4 -21.61 4.70 5.84
CA GLU A 4 -21.37 4.02 4.56
C GLU A 4 -20.62 2.70 4.73
N GLU A 5 -20.43 2.24 5.97
CA GLU A 5 -19.81 0.94 6.22
C GLU A 5 -20.71 -0.17 5.72
N ILE A 6 -20.15 -1.06 4.90
CA ILE A 6 -20.90 -2.17 4.32
C ILE A 6 -20.99 -3.30 5.34
N VAL A 7 -22.22 -3.58 5.77
CA VAL A 7 -22.56 -4.60 6.79
C VAL A 7 -23.18 -5.86 6.20
N ARG A 8 -23.06 -6.07 4.88
CA ARG A 8 -23.55 -7.25 4.17
C ARG A 8 -22.49 -7.86 3.24
N PRO A 9 -22.56 -9.16 2.92
CA PRO A 9 -21.66 -9.79 1.97
C PRO A 9 -21.85 -9.24 0.55
N GLY A 10 -20.74 -9.15 -0.20
CA GLY A 10 -20.70 -8.87 -1.63
C GLY A 10 -20.16 -10.07 -2.43
N ASP A 11 -19.80 -9.86 -3.70
CA ASP A 11 -19.31 -10.93 -4.58
C ASP A 11 -17.99 -11.56 -4.08
N TRP A 12 -17.15 -10.77 -3.39
CA TRP A 12 -15.95 -11.24 -2.69
C TRP A 12 -16.19 -12.43 -1.75
N SER A 13 -17.43 -12.57 -1.24
CA SER A 13 -17.79 -13.66 -0.34
C SER A 13 -17.79 -15.04 -1.01
N VAL A 14 -17.77 -15.11 -2.35
CA VAL A 14 -17.57 -16.37 -3.09
C VAL A 14 -16.23 -17.00 -2.71
N GLN A 15 -15.16 -16.21 -2.63
CA GLN A 15 -13.83 -16.68 -2.23
C GLN A 15 -13.63 -16.70 -0.71
N ARG A 16 -14.45 -15.95 0.04
CA ARG A 16 -14.35 -15.78 1.49
C ARG A 16 -15.72 -15.89 2.19
N PRO A 17 -16.42 -17.04 2.12
CA PRO A 17 -17.80 -17.15 2.58
C PRO A 17 -17.98 -17.02 4.10
N GLY A 18 -16.92 -17.28 4.87
CA GLY A 18 -16.91 -17.15 6.32
C GLY A 18 -16.39 -15.80 6.85
N LEU A 19 -15.95 -14.89 5.97
CA LEU A 19 -15.40 -13.60 6.38
C LEU A 19 -16.54 -12.62 6.65
N PRO A 20 -16.67 -12.05 7.87
CA PRO A 20 -17.69 -11.05 8.13
C PRO A 20 -17.43 -9.74 7.37
N PRO A 21 -18.47 -9.06 6.86
CA PRO A 21 -18.32 -7.80 6.14
C PRO A 21 -17.77 -6.68 7.04
N GLY A 22 -17.21 -5.66 6.40
CA GLY A 22 -16.70 -4.47 7.06
C GLY A 22 -15.96 -3.49 6.14
N GLY A 23 -16.07 -3.63 4.83
CA GLY A 23 -15.43 -2.73 3.86
C GLY A 23 -16.23 -1.46 3.59
N TRP A 24 -15.63 -0.57 2.82
CA TRP A 24 -16.24 0.60 2.19
C TRP A 24 -16.10 0.45 0.68
N ALA A 25 -16.92 1.17 -0.07
CA ALA A 25 -16.85 1.23 -1.53
C ALA A 25 -16.56 2.66 -1.99
N PHE A 26 -16.00 2.78 -3.19
CA PHE A 26 -15.78 4.04 -3.88
C PHE A 26 -17.04 4.91 -4.03
N GLU A 27 -18.17 4.33 -4.47
CA GLU A 27 -19.43 5.05 -4.64
C GLU A 27 -20.36 4.99 -3.42
N PHE A 28 -21.30 5.94 -3.33
CA PHE A 28 -22.26 6.04 -2.23
C PHE A 28 -23.15 4.81 -2.03
N HIS A 29 -23.49 4.08 -3.11
CA HIS A 29 -24.47 2.99 -3.06
C HIS A 29 -23.98 1.79 -3.87
N ASN A 30 -22.91 1.18 -3.39
CA ASN A 30 -22.25 0.05 -4.06
C ASN A 30 -21.90 -1.10 -3.10
N ASP A 31 -22.83 -1.46 -2.21
CA ASP A 31 -22.55 -2.41 -1.12
C ASP A 31 -22.13 -3.83 -1.58
N ASN A 32 -22.34 -4.17 -2.84
CA ASN A 32 -21.94 -5.47 -3.38
C ASN A 32 -20.44 -5.53 -3.73
N TYR A 33 -19.81 -4.36 -3.93
CA TYR A 33 -18.45 -4.22 -4.41
C TYR A 33 -17.65 -3.26 -3.51
N PRO A 34 -17.49 -3.54 -2.20
CA PRO A 34 -16.47 -2.87 -1.42
C PRO A 34 -15.10 -3.16 -2.00
N ASP A 35 -14.24 -2.16 -2.02
CA ASP A 35 -12.86 -2.27 -2.45
C ASP A 35 -11.88 -2.09 -1.28
N ILE A 36 -10.69 -2.63 -1.47
CA ILE A 36 -9.71 -2.81 -0.43
C ILE A 36 -8.95 -1.51 -0.14
N ASP A 37 -8.70 -0.68 -1.15
CA ASP A 37 -8.02 0.59 -1.01
C ASP A 37 -8.91 1.67 -0.38
N ASP A 38 -10.18 1.84 -0.76
CA ASP A 38 -11.09 2.76 -0.05
C ASP A 38 -11.28 2.33 1.40
N THR A 39 -11.37 1.02 1.66
CA THR A 39 -11.43 0.52 3.04
C THR A 39 -10.18 0.93 3.84
N ALA A 40 -8.99 0.83 3.24
CA ALA A 40 -7.74 1.23 3.90
C ALA A 40 -7.68 2.74 4.15
N GLU A 41 -8.01 3.55 3.14
CA GLU A 41 -8.00 5.02 3.22
C GLU A 41 -9.06 5.55 4.21
N VAL A 42 -10.25 4.96 4.25
CA VAL A 42 -11.28 5.31 5.23
C VAL A 42 -10.81 5.02 6.65
N VAL A 43 -10.15 3.89 6.89
CA VAL A 43 -9.59 3.58 8.21
C VAL A 43 -8.54 4.62 8.61
N LEU A 44 -7.60 4.95 7.71
CA LEU A 44 -6.59 5.99 7.95
C LEU A 44 -7.23 7.35 8.25
N ALA A 45 -8.25 7.75 7.49
CA ALA A 45 -8.99 8.99 7.71
C ALA A 45 -9.71 9.00 9.06
N LEU A 46 -10.37 7.90 9.44
CA LEU A 46 -11.04 7.76 10.74
C LEU A 46 -10.06 7.85 11.92
N ARG A 47 -8.79 7.46 11.74
CA ARG A 47 -7.75 7.63 12.77
C ARG A 47 -7.24 9.06 12.91
N ARG A 48 -7.58 9.95 11.99
CA ARG A 48 -7.16 11.36 11.99
C ARG A 48 -8.24 12.33 12.50
N ILE A 49 -9.39 11.83 12.93
CA ILE A 49 -10.49 12.66 13.47
C ILE A 49 -10.70 12.45 14.96
N ALA A 50 -11.10 13.52 15.67
CA ALA A 50 -11.63 13.43 17.03
C ALA A 50 -13.16 13.33 16.97
N HIS A 51 -13.68 12.10 16.91
CA HIS A 51 -15.11 11.85 16.88
C HIS A 51 -15.73 11.84 18.30
N HIS A 52 -16.95 12.35 18.45
CA HIS A 52 -17.66 12.41 19.74
C HIS A 52 -18.00 11.02 20.31
N ASP A 53 -18.07 10.01 19.45
CA ASP A 53 -18.24 8.60 19.81
C ASP A 53 -17.02 7.81 19.32
N PRO A 54 -15.94 7.72 20.11
CA PRO A 54 -14.73 6.99 19.74
C PRO A 54 -14.94 5.48 19.72
N VAL A 55 -15.84 4.95 20.56
CA VAL A 55 -16.13 3.50 20.60
C VAL A 55 -16.76 3.04 19.30
N ARG A 56 -17.66 3.83 18.71
CA ARG A 56 -18.22 3.55 17.39
C ARG A 56 -17.14 3.53 16.31
N VAL A 57 -16.22 4.49 16.33
CA VAL A 57 -15.09 4.54 15.39
C VAL A 57 -14.22 3.30 15.53
N ASP A 58 -13.79 2.95 16.75
CA ASP A 58 -12.94 1.79 17.01
C ASP A 58 -13.59 0.48 16.52
N LYS A 59 -14.89 0.34 16.72
CA LYS A 59 -15.63 -0.82 16.24
C LYS A 59 -15.68 -0.89 14.71
N ALA A 60 -15.90 0.24 14.03
CA ALA A 60 -15.92 0.29 12.56
C ALA A 60 -14.52 -0.01 12.00
N VAL A 61 -13.48 0.64 12.53
CA VAL A 61 -12.08 0.37 12.15
C VAL A 61 -11.73 -1.10 12.36
N GLY A 62 -12.07 -1.68 13.52
CA GLY A 62 -11.81 -3.10 13.78
C GLY A 62 -12.53 -4.05 12.83
N ARG A 63 -13.67 -3.66 12.24
CA ARG A 63 -14.35 -4.45 11.20
C ARG A 63 -13.66 -4.30 9.84
N GLY A 64 -13.30 -3.08 9.45
CA GLY A 64 -12.51 -2.80 8.24
C GLY A 64 -11.20 -3.56 8.22
N VAL A 65 -10.38 -3.40 9.26
CA VAL A 65 -9.08 -4.09 9.40
C VAL A 65 -9.23 -5.61 9.30
N ARG A 66 -10.23 -6.19 9.99
CA ARG A 66 -10.49 -7.64 9.92
C ARG A 66 -10.88 -8.07 8.51
N TRP A 67 -11.77 -7.32 7.86
CA TRP A 67 -12.21 -7.62 6.50
C TRP A 67 -11.03 -7.56 5.53
N THR A 68 -10.26 -6.47 5.52
CA THR A 68 -9.06 -6.31 4.69
C THR A 68 -8.03 -7.42 4.93
N LEU A 69 -7.74 -7.80 6.18
CA LEU A 69 -6.84 -8.95 6.46
C LEU A 69 -7.35 -10.27 5.88
N GLY A 70 -8.67 -10.49 5.88
CA GLY A 70 -9.29 -11.68 5.29
C GLY A 70 -9.29 -11.70 3.76
N MET A 71 -9.16 -10.53 3.15
CA MET A 71 -9.11 -10.31 1.71
C MET A 71 -7.69 -10.45 1.11
N GLN A 72 -6.70 -10.91 1.89
CA GLN A 72 -5.35 -11.15 1.37
C GLN A 72 -5.33 -12.33 0.38
N SER A 73 -4.67 -12.13 -0.76
CA SER A 73 -4.40 -13.17 -1.75
C SER A 73 -3.28 -14.11 -1.32
N LYS A 74 -3.23 -15.30 -1.92
CA LYS A 74 -2.25 -16.36 -1.59
C LYS A 74 -0.82 -15.94 -1.80
N ASN A 75 -0.53 -14.96 -2.67
CA ASN A 75 0.82 -14.43 -2.86
C ASN A 75 1.26 -13.45 -1.74
N GLY A 76 0.35 -13.02 -0.86
CA GLY A 76 0.66 -12.10 0.24
C GLY A 76 0.26 -10.65 -0.03
N ALA A 77 -0.27 -10.36 -1.20
CA ALA A 77 -0.68 -9.03 -1.61
C ALA A 77 -2.22 -8.90 -1.67
N TRP A 78 -2.69 -7.70 -2.00
CA TRP A 78 -4.10 -7.37 -2.13
C TRP A 78 -4.40 -6.83 -3.53
N ALA A 79 -5.53 -7.25 -4.08
CA ALA A 79 -6.13 -6.69 -5.29
C ALA A 79 -7.18 -5.64 -4.90
N ALA A 80 -7.91 -5.07 -5.86
CA ALA A 80 -8.89 -4.03 -5.55
C ALA A 80 -10.15 -4.62 -4.88
N PHE A 81 -10.70 -5.71 -5.41
CA PHE A 81 -12.01 -6.23 -5.00
C PHE A 81 -11.95 -7.68 -4.51
N ASP A 82 -11.19 -8.54 -5.20
CA ASP A 82 -11.30 -9.99 -5.03
C ASP A 82 -10.01 -10.66 -4.55
N VAL A 83 -10.19 -11.82 -3.94
CA VAL A 83 -9.05 -12.68 -3.58
C VAL A 83 -8.73 -13.65 -4.71
N ASP A 84 -7.44 -13.74 -5.06
CA ASP A 84 -6.91 -14.71 -6.03
C ASP A 84 -7.60 -14.63 -7.42
N ASN A 85 -8.07 -13.44 -7.82
CA ASN A 85 -8.60 -13.19 -9.16
C ASN A 85 -7.44 -13.06 -10.17
N THR A 86 -6.72 -14.17 -10.35
CA THR A 86 -5.44 -14.24 -11.07
C THR A 86 -5.45 -15.27 -12.21
N SER A 87 -6.63 -15.75 -12.60
CA SER A 87 -6.74 -16.73 -13.69
C SER A 87 -6.43 -16.04 -15.02
N PRO A 88 -5.46 -16.49 -15.82
CA PRO A 88 -5.17 -15.87 -17.11
C PRO A 88 -6.16 -16.28 -18.21
N PHE A 89 -7.12 -17.17 -17.90
CA PHE A 89 -8.04 -17.72 -18.89
C PHE A 89 -8.99 -16.68 -19.52
N PRO A 90 -9.62 -15.76 -18.75
CA PRO A 90 -10.48 -14.72 -19.33
C PRO A 90 -9.79 -13.88 -20.40
N ASN A 91 -8.50 -13.58 -20.23
CA ASN A 91 -7.69 -12.79 -21.17
C ASN A 91 -7.53 -13.43 -22.57
N ARG A 92 -7.94 -14.69 -22.74
CA ARG A 92 -7.88 -15.41 -24.04
C ARG A 92 -9.21 -15.39 -24.79
N LEU A 93 -10.27 -14.88 -24.17
CA LEU A 93 -11.59 -14.82 -24.79
C LEU A 93 -11.63 -13.63 -25.76
N PRO A 94 -12.17 -13.81 -26.99
CA PRO A 94 -12.27 -12.70 -27.97
C PRO A 94 -13.08 -11.50 -27.49
N PHE A 95 -13.94 -11.69 -26.49
CA PHE A 95 -14.71 -10.61 -25.85
C PHE A 95 -13.84 -9.68 -24.98
N CYS A 96 -12.69 -10.15 -24.52
CA CYS A 96 -11.79 -9.45 -23.61
C CYS A 96 -10.69 -8.71 -24.39
N ASP A 97 -11.07 -7.87 -25.34
CA ASP A 97 -10.17 -7.11 -26.22
C ASP A 97 -9.95 -5.64 -25.78
N PHE A 98 -10.48 -5.26 -24.61
CA PHE A 98 -10.33 -3.94 -24.00
C PHE A 98 -10.05 -4.07 -22.49
N GLY A 99 -8.98 -3.42 -22.02
CA GLY A 99 -8.68 -3.27 -20.60
C GLY A 99 -8.30 -4.56 -19.88
N GLU A 100 -8.36 -4.50 -18.55
CA GLU A 100 -8.08 -5.63 -17.67
C GLU A 100 -9.38 -6.36 -17.32
N VAL A 101 -9.38 -7.68 -17.44
CA VAL A 101 -10.57 -8.52 -17.21
C VAL A 101 -10.42 -9.45 -16.01
N ILE A 102 -9.35 -9.24 -15.25
CA ILE A 102 -9.05 -9.87 -13.97
C ILE A 102 -8.54 -8.84 -12.97
N ASP A 103 -8.56 -9.18 -11.69
CA ASP A 103 -8.14 -8.32 -10.58
C ASP A 103 -6.99 -8.96 -9.79
N PRO A 104 -5.77 -9.01 -10.36
CA PRO A 104 -4.61 -9.50 -9.65
C PRO A 104 -4.13 -8.48 -8.62
N PRO A 105 -3.46 -8.91 -7.55
CA PRO A 105 -2.86 -8.00 -6.59
C PRO A 105 -1.89 -6.98 -7.21
N SER A 106 -1.89 -5.76 -6.69
CA SER A 106 -1.06 -4.64 -7.19
C SER A 106 -0.31 -3.93 -6.07
N ALA A 107 0.78 -3.23 -6.44
CA ALA A 107 1.67 -2.56 -5.49
C ALA A 107 1.03 -1.38 -4.76
N ASP A 108 0.24 -0.56 -5.47
CA ASP A 108 -0.49 0.56 -4.89
C ASP A 108 -1.53 0.12 -3.83
N VAL A 109 -2.41 -0.82 -4.17
CA VAL A 109 -3.42 -1.33 -3.21
C VAL A 109 -2.75 -2.03 -2.02
N THR A 110 -1.72 -2.84 -2.28
CA THR A 110 -0.95 -3.49 -1.21
C THR A 110 -0.25 -2.47 -0.32
N ALA A 111 0.24 -1.36 -0.87
CA ALA A 111 0.85 -0.28 -0.08
C ALA A 111 -0.16 0.39 0.84
N HIS A 112 -1.35 0.77 0.35
CA HIS A 112 -2.39 1.39 1.19
C HIS A 112 -2.79 0.47 2.35
N VAL A 113 -2.94 -0.84 2.08
CA VAL A 113 -3.21 -1.84 3.13
C VAL A 113 -2.06 -1.95 4.13
N VAL A 114 -0.82 -2.02 3.67
CA VAL A 114 0.36 -2.10 4.55
C VAL A 114 0.48 -0.84 5.43
N GLU A 115 0.23 0.35 4.88
CA GLU A 115 0.21 1.60 5.65
C GLU A 115 -0.88 1.57 6.72
N MET A 116 -2.13 1.23 6.35
CA MET A 116 -3.24 1.08 7.28
C MET A 116 -2.90 0.10 8.41
N LEU A 117 -2.40 -1.10 8.07
CA LEU A 117 -2.05 -2.12 9.06
C LEU A 117 -0.91 -1.67 9.96
N ALA A 118 0.08 -0.95 9.44
CA ALA A 118 1.16 -0.39 10.24
C ALA A 118 0.64 0.65 11.25
N VAL A 119 -0.25 1.55 10.81
CA VAL A 119 -0.89 2.57 11.67
C VAL A 119 -1.75 1.94 12.77
N GLU A 120 -2.40 0.82 12.48
CA GLU A 120 -3.17 0.02 13.45
C GLU A 120 -2.30 -0.86 14.35
N GLY A 121 -0.97 -0.73 14.30
CA GLY A 121 -0.04 -1.47 15.15
C GLY A 121 0.14 -2.94 14.75
N LEU A 122 -0.28 -3.31 13.54
CA LEU A 122 -0.21 -4.67 12.98
C LEU A 122 0.96 -4.83 12.01
N ALA A 123 1.98 -3.96 12.08
CA ALA A 123 3.17 -4.06 11.26
C ALA A 123 3.85 -5.44 11.39
N HIS A 124 3.84 -6.07 12.57
CA HIS A 124 4.46 -7.38 12.82
C HIS A 124 3.52 -8.58 12.61
N ASP A 125 2.26 -8.35 12.22
CA ASP A 125 1.36 -9.45 11.87
C ASP A 125 1.96 -10.23 10.68
N PRO A 126 1.94 -11.58 10.69
CA PRO A 126 2.49 -12.38 9.60
C PRO A 126 1.91 -12.03 8.23
N ARG A 127 0.63 -11.64 8.15
CA ARG A 127 -0.01 -11.25 6.89
C ARG A 127 0.55 -9.93 6.39
N THR A 128 0.71 -8.94 7.27
CA THR A 128 1.35 -7.66 6.92
C THR A 128 2.79 -7.87 6.45
N ARG A 129 3.55 -8.75 7.12
CA ARG A 129 4.94 -9.08 6.74
C ARG A 129 5.02 -9.67 5.33
N ARG A 130 4.09 -10.55 4.97
CA ARG A 130 4.00 -11.06 3.59
C ARG A 130 3.70 -9.99 2.56
N GLY A 131 2.86 -9.00 2.90
CA GLY A 131 2.62 -7.84 2.05
C GLY A 131 3.87 -6.99 1.84
N ILE A 132 4.61 -6.72 2.93
CA ILE A 132 5.89 -6.00 2.89
C ILE A 132 6.91 -6.76 2.02
N GLU A 133 7.05 -8.06 2.23
CA GLU A 133 7.95 -8.91 1.44
C GLU A 133 7.58 -8.92 -0.04
N TRP A 134 6.28 -8.97 -0.34
CA TRP A 134 5.77 -8.91 -1.71
C TRP A 134 6.10 -7.56 -2.36
N LEU A 135 5.86 -6.44 -1.68
CA LEU A 135 6.22 -5.10 -2.18
C LEU A 135 7.73 -4.98 -2.45
N LEU A 136 8.57 -5.50 -1.56
CA LEU A 136 10.02 -5.48 -1.76
C LEU A 136 10.46 -6.34 -2.97
N ALA A 137 9.74 -7.41 -3.27
CA ALA A 137 9.99 -8.27 -4.43
C ALA A 137 9.47 -7.68 -5.74
N GLU A 138 8.42 -6.87 -5.69
CA GLU A 138 7.78 -6.22 -6.84
C GLU A 138 8.49 -4.92 -7.28
N GLN A 139 9.58 -4.52 -6.61
CA GLN A 139 10.30 -3.32 -6.99
C GLN A 139 11.01 -3.49 -8.34
N GLU A 140 10.86 -2.51 -9.21
CA GLU A 140 11.53 -2.48 -10.51
C GLU A 140 13.06 -2.35 -10.36
N PRO A 141 13.84 -2.79 -11.36
CA PRO A 141 15.30 -2.69 -11.33
C PRO A 141 15.83 -1.26 -11.15
N ASP A 142 15.08 -0.25 -11.60
CA ASP A 142 15.43 1.17 -11.46
C ASP A 142 15.08 1.74 -10.08
N GLY A 143 14.34 1.00 -9.24
CA GLY A 143 13.92 1.40 -7.91
C GLY A 143 12.47 1.87 -7.80
N SER A 144 11.73 1.97 -8.90
CA SER A 144 10.33 2.38 -8.88
C SER A 144 9.36 1.22 -8.60
N TRP A 145 8.08 1.54 -8.43
CA TRP A 145 6.97 0.57 -8.42
C TRP A 145 5.90 0.98 -9.41
N PHE A 146 5.34 0.00 -10.12
CA PHE A 146 4.24 0.20 -11.06
C PHE A 146 2.97 0.72 -10.38
N GLY A 147 2.30 1.70 -11.00
CA GLY A 147 1.01 2.24 -10.54
C GLY A 147 -0.15 1.65 -11.34
N ARG A 148 -0.95 0.78 -10.72
CA ARG A 148 -2.06 0.10 -11.38
C ARG A 148 -3.30 1.01 -11.51
N TRP A 149 -3.53 1.89 -10.54
CA TRP A 149 -4.72 2.75 -10.46
C TRP A 149 -4.43 4.25 -10.56
N GLY A 150 -3.16 4.65 -10.51
CA GLY A 150 -2.70 6.02 -10.75
C GLY A 150 -1.47 6.03 -11.66
N VAL A 151 -1.30 7.11 -12.42
CA VAL A 151 -0.30 7.24 -13.48
C VAL A 151 1.05 7.67 -12.91
N ASN A 152 2.12 6.88 -13.01
CA ASN A 152 2.22 5.43 -13.09
C ASN A 152 3.28 5.02 -12.05
N TYR A 153 4.56 5.07 -12.44
CA TYR A 153 5.66 4.75 -11.53
C TYR A 153 5.85 5.80 -10.42
N VAL A 154 5.53 7.08 -10.69
CA VAL A 154 5.52 8.13 -9.66
C VAL A 154 4.43 7.86 -8.63
N TYR A 155 3.26 7.41 -9.08
CA TYR A 155 2.16 7.03 -8.18
C TYR A 155 2.50 5.80 -7.35
N GLY A 156 2.89 4.68 -8.00
CA GLY A 156 3.23 3.45 -7.29
C GLY A 156 4.37 3.65 -6.28
N THR A 157 5.42 4.35 -6.67
CA THR A 157 6.53 4.71 -5.75
C THR A 157 6.06 5.65 -4.62
N GLY A 158 5.21 6.62 -4.97
CA GLY A 158 4.55 7.55 -4.06
C GLY A 158 3.71 6.88 -2.98
N SER A 159 3.07 5.75 -3.28
CA SER A 159 2.30 4.94 -2.33
C SER A 159 3.18 3.96 -1.54
N VAL A 160 4.11 3.26 -2.20
CA VAL A 160 4.88 2.16 -1.59
C VAL A 160 5.90 2.66 -0.57
N VAL A 161 6.60 3.77 -0.85
CA VAL A 161 7.65 4.27 0.05
C VAL A 161 7.07 4.68 1.43
N PRO A 162 6.01 5.50 1.52
CA PRO A 162 5.37 5.80 2.81
C PRO A 162 4.88 4.56 3.55
N ALA A 163 4.27 3.60 2.85
CA ALA A 163 3.78 2.37 3.46
C ALA A 163 4.90 1.52 4.09
N LEU A 164 6.01 1.34 3.37
CA LEU A 164 7.17 0.59 3.89
C LEU A 164 7.80 1.30 5.10
N VAL A 165 7.93 2.62 5.05
CA VAL A 165 8.45 3.41 6.18
C VAL A 165 7.53 3.30 7.39
N ALA A 166 6.21 3.46 7.21
CA ALA A 166 5.22 3.30 8.27
C ALA A 166 5.29 1.89 8.90
N ALA A 167 5.53 0.87 8.09
CA ALA A 167 5.73 -0.51 8.54
C ALA A 167 7.08 -0.80 9.23
N GLY A 168 7.91 0.23 9.39
CA GLY A 168 9.18 0.19 10.11
C GLY A 168 10.39 -0.20 9.26
N ILE A 169 10.28 -0.17 7.92
CA ILE A 169 11.45 -0.33 7.06
C ILE A 169 12.30 0.95 7.16
N PRO A 170 13.59 0.86 7.53
CA PRO A 170 14.43 2.05 7.69
C PRO A 170 14.61 2.80 6.37
N ALA A 171 14.69 4.14 6.43
CA ALA A 171 15.01 4.98 5.27
C ALA A 171 16.35 4.61 4.58
N ALA A 172 17.30 4.03 5.34
CA ALA A 172 18.56 3.54 4.82
C ALA A 172 18.45 2.19 4.07
N HIS A 173 17.28 1.54 4.09
CA HIS A 173 17.08 0.27 3.40
C HIS A 173 17.33 0.42 1.89
N PRO A 174 18.01 -0.53 1.22
CA PRO A 174 18.37 -0.39 -0.19
C PRO A 174 17.19 -0.12 -1.13
N ALA A 175 16.03 -0.73 -0.88
CA ALA A 175 14.82 -0.48 -1.67
C ALA A 175 14.37 1.00 -1.59
N ILE A 176 14.36 1.58 -0.39
CA ILE A 176 14.00 3.00 -0.18
C ILE A 176 15.03 3.91 -0.84
N ARG A 177 16.33 3.60 -0.70
CA ARG A 177 17.40 4.41 -1.32
C ARG A 177 17.32 4.42 -2.84
N ARG A 178 17.02 3.27 -3.47
CA ARG A 178 16.83 3.22 -4.92
C ARG A 178 15.63 4.03 -5.36
N ALA A 179 14.52 3.95 -4.63
CA ALA A 179 13.31 4.73 -4.92
C ALA A 179 13.55 6.24 -4.82
N VAL A 180 14.26 6.70 -3.78
CA VAL A 180 14.67 8.11 -3.64
C VAL A 180 15.54 8.54 -4.82
N ALA A 181 16.58 7.76 -5.13
CA ALA A 181 17.47 8.08 -6.25
C ALA A 181 16.73 8.13 -7.60
N TRP A 182 15.76 7.23 -7.79
CA TRP A 182 14.90 7.22 -8.97
C TRP A 182 14.05 8.49 -9.05
N LEU A 183 13.32 8.84 -7.98
CA LEU A 183 12.50 10.06 -7.91
C LEU A 183 13.34 11.31 -8.20
N GLU A 184 14.51 11.44 -7.59
CA GLU A 184 15.43 12.56 -7.85
C GLU A 184 15.88 12.60 -9.33
N SER A 185 16.09 11.44 -9.95
CA SER A 185 16.54 11.36 -11.35
C SER A 185 15.46 11.74 -12.37
N VAL A 186 14.19 11.67 -11.97
CA VAL A 186 13.02 11.99 -12.83
C VAL A 186 12.33 13.30 -12.45
N GLN A 187 12.91 14.11 -11.55
CA GLN A 187 12.41 15.46 -11.29
C GLN A 187 12.60 16.35 -12.51
N ASN A 188 11.57 17.10 -12.90
CA ASN A 188 11.64 18.02 -14.04
C ASN A 188 12.51 19.25 -13.70
N ASP A 189 12.97 19.97 -14.74
CA ASP A 189 13.78 21.19 -14.60
C ASP A 189 13.02 22.33 -13.88
N ASP A 190 11.69 22.33 -13.94
CA ASP A 190 10.84 23.30 -13.23
C ASP A 190 10.70 23.00 -11.72
N GLY A 191 11.12 21.81 -11.26
CA GLY A 191 11.06 21.38 -9.87
C GLY A 191 9.91 20.44 -9.54
N GLY A 192 8.92 20.31 -10.43
CA GLY A 192 7.82 19.37 -10.26
C GLY A 192 8.16 17.95 -10.72
N TRP A 193 7.19 17.06 -10.56
CA TRP A 193 7.18 15.73 -11.17
C TRP A 193 5.95 15.57 -12.05
N GLY A 194 6.14 14.84 -13.15
CA GLY A 194 5.10 14.58 -14.12
C GLY A 194 5.32 13.24 -14.79
N GLU A 195 4.24 12.52 -15.05
CA GLU A 195 4.29 11.24 -15.77
C GLU A 195 3.11 11.09 -16.71
N ASP A 196 3.40 10.84 -17.99
CA ASP A 196 2.41 10.74 -19.05
C ASP A 196 1.84 9.32 -19.16
N LEU A 197 0.59 9.19 -19.62
CA LEU A 197 -0.07 7.90 -19.87
C LEU A 197 0.72 6.97 -20.81
N ARG A 198 1.59 7.53 -21.67
CA ARG A 198 2.54 6.78 -22.50
C ARG A 198 3.47 5.88 -21.67
N SER A 199 3.67 6.17 -20.39
CA SER A 199 4.45 5.35 -19.44
C SER A 199 3.96 3.90 -19.35
N TYR A 200 2.66 3.64 -19.56
CA TYR A 200 2.12 2.27 -19.56
C TYR A 200 2.58 1.42 -20.75
N ARG A 201 2.79 2.04 -21.92
CA ARG A 201 3.11 1.32 -23.17
C ARG A 201 4.58 1.44 -23.57
N TYR A 202 5.20 2.56 -23.25
CA TYR A 202 6.54 2.94 -23.67
C TYR A 202 7.41 3.19 -22.43
N VAL A 203 7.50 2.16 -21.59
CA VAL A 203 8.11 2.21 -20.25
C VAL A 203 9.50 2.84 -20.28
N ARG A 204 10.38 2.38 -21.18
CA ARG A 204 11.78 2.84 -21.23
C ARG A 204 11.91 4.33 -21.53
N GLU A 205 10.97 4.88 -22.29
CA GLU A 205 10.99 6.26 -22.75
C GLU A 205 10.18 7.20 -21.86
N TRP A 206 9.18 6.69 -21.12
CA TRP A 206 8.18 7.50 -20.44
C TRP A 206 8.02 7.26 -18.94
N SER A 207 8.70 6.26 -18.35
CA SER A 207 8.71 6.08 -16.88
C SER A 207 9.16 7.34 -16.16
N GLY A 208 8.29 7.88 -15.31
CA GLY A 208 8.51 9.13 -14.57
C GLY A 208 8.66 10.38 -15.45
N ARG A 209 8.20 10.35 -16.71
CA ARG A 209 8.35 11.49 -17.63
C ARG A 209 7.02 12.03 -18.12
N GLY A 210 6.87 13.35 -18.00
CA GLY A 210 5.66 14.08 -18.37
C GLY A 210 5.76 15.53 -17.92
N ALA A 211 4.78 16.34 -18.33
CA ALA A 211 4.66 17.69 -17.79
C ALA A 211 4.35 17.62 -16.29
N SER A 212 4.97 18.49 -15.48
CA SER A 212 4.73 18.53 -14.04
C SER A 212 3.25 18.72 -13.72
N THR A 213 2.73 17.90 -12.82
CA THR A 213 1.34 17.98 -12.34
C THR A 213 1.30 18.12 -10.82
N ALA A 214 0.25 18.73 -10.31
CA ALA A 214 0.11 18.98 -8.88
C ALA A 214 0.03 17.68 -8.08
N SER A 215 -0.75 16.71 -8.56
CA SER A 215 -0.88 15.40 -7.91
C SER A 215 0.41 14.58 -7.97
N GLN A 216 1.08 14.47 -9.12
CA GLN A 216 2.31 13.68 -9.25
C GLN A 216 3.50 14.31 -8.50
N THR A 217 3.61 15.64 -8.51
CA THR A 217 4.59 16.36 -7.67
C THR A 217 4.37 16.05 -6.19
N ALA A 218 3.11 16.06 -5.74
CA ALA A 218 2.79 15.72 -4.37
C ALA A 218 3.07 14.24 -4.03
N TRP A 219 2.83 13.29 -4.92
CA TRP A 219 3.17 11.86 -4.72
C TRP A 219 4.67 11.67 -4.52
N ALA A 220 5.50 12.26 -5.38
CA ALA A 220 6.95 12.24 -5.24
C ALA A 220 7.40 12.86 -3.90
N LEU A 221 6.83 14.01 -3.53
CA LEU A 221 7.13 14.68 -2.27
C LEU A 221 6.74 13.83 -1.06
N MET A 222 5.58 13.15 -1.06
CA MET A 222 5.19 12.26 0.03
C MET A 222 6.18 11.11 0.22
N ALA A 223 6.64 10.48 -0.86
CA ALA A 223 7.67 9.43 -0.78
C ALA A 223 9.01 9.97 -0.24
N LEU A 224 9.50 11.10 -0.76
CA LEU A 224 10.74 11.72 -0.32
C LEU A 224 10.68 12.14 1.15
N LEU A 225 9.56 12.75 1.57
CA LEU A 225 9.35 13.16 2.96
C LEU A 225 9.31 11.96 3.92
N ALA A 226 8.59 10.90 3.55
CA ALA A 226 8.57 9.67 4.33
C ALA A 226 9.97 9.02 4.42
N ALA A 227 10.76 9.09 3.34
CA ALA A 227 12.15 8.62 3.33
C ALA A 227 13.12 9.52 4.11
N GLY A 228 12.66 10.62 4.70
CA GLY A 228 13.48 11.54 5.51
C GLY A 228 14.27 12.56 4.69
N GLU A 229 13.93 12.78 3.42
CA GLU A 229 14.62 13.69 2.50
C GLU A 229 14.15 15.14 2.58
N ARG A 230 13.60 15.55 3.74
CA ARG A 230 12.97 16.87 3.94
C ARG A 230 13.88 18.04 3.53
N ASP A 231 15.16 17.94 3.83
CA ASP A 231 16.15 19.01 3.60
C ASP A 231 16.88 18.84 2.24
N SER A 232 16.43 17.91 1.39
CA SER A 232 17.01 17.68 0.07
C SER A 232 16.64 18.81 -0.91
N LYS A 233 17.51 19.05 -1.89
CA LYS A 233 17.24 20.01 -2.97
C LYS A 233 16.05 19.60 -3.84
N ALA A 234 15.79 18.29 -3.97
CA ALA A 234 14.64 17.81 -4.70
C ALA A 234 13.33 18.22 -4.01
N VAL A 235 13.23 18.02 -2.69
CA VAL A 235 12.06 18.44 -1.90
C VAL A 235 11.89 19.96 -1.92
N GLU A 236 12.95 20.73 -1.71
CA GLU A 236 12.90 22.21 -1.76
C GLU A 236 12.27 22.69 -3.08
N ARG A 237 12.78 22.22 -4.22
CA ARG A 237 12.27 22.59 -5.55
C ARG A 237 10.82 22.14 -5.79
N GLY A 238 10.44 20.97 -5.30
CA GLY A 238 9.05 20.48 -5.41
C GLY A 238 8.06 21.31 -4.60
N ILE A 239 8.44 21.69 -3.38
CA ILE A 239 7.64 22.58 -2.53
C ILE A 239 7.52 23.97 -3.15
N GLU A 240 8.62 24.52 -3.68
CA GLU A 240 8.61 25.78 -4.41
C GLU A 240 7.70 25.72 -5.64
N TRP A 241 7.74 24.64 -6.42
CA TRP A 241 6.87 24.46 -7.58
C TRP A 241 5.39 24.41 -7.18
N LEU A 242 5.02 23.66 -6.14
CA LEU A 242 3.64 23.63 -5.64
C LEU A 242 3.19 25.02 -5.17
N ALA A 243 4.03 25.73 -4.41
CA ALA A 243 3.69 27.08 -3.95
C ALA A 243 3.56 28.08 -5.11
N ALA A 244 4.44 28.01 -6.11
CA ALA A 244 4.44 28.92 -7.25
C ALA A 244 3.30 28.65 -8.26
N THR A 245 2.79 27.43 -8.32
CA THR A 245 1.71 27.02 -9.25
C THR A 245 0.32 27.02 -8.60
N GLN A 246 0.23 27.35 -7.30
CA GLN A 246 -1.04 27.55 -6.63
C GLN A 246 -1.75 28.79 -7.20
N ARG A 247 -3.03 28.65 -7.53
CA ARG A 247 -3.89 29.73 -8.01
C ARG A 247 -4.35 30.63 -6.86
N GLU A 248 -4.84 31.82 -7.18
CA GLU A 248 -5.34 32.80 -6.20
C GLU A 248 -6.47 32.27 -5.31
N ASP A 249 -7.29 31.33 -5.82
CA ASP A 249 -8.36 30.67 -5.06
C ASP A 249 -7.88 29.51 -4.17
N GLY A 250 -6.56 29.30 -4.11
CA GLY A 250 -5.91 28.24 -3.34
C GLY A 250 -5.84 26.89 -4.08
N SER A 251 -6.40 26.81 -5.29
CA SER A 251 -6.47 25.58 -6.07
C SER A 251 -5.24 25.38 -6.97
N TRP A 252 -5.02 24.18 -7.52
CA TRP A 252 -4.07 23.96 -8.62
C TRP A 252 -4.79 23.61 -9.92
N ASP A 253 -4.17 23.95 -11.05
CA ASP A 253 -4.56 23.44 -12.36
C ASP A 253 -3.88 22.12 -12.67
N GLU A 254 -4.62 21.24 -13.36
CA GLU A 254 -4.12 19.94 -13.79
C GLU A 254 -4.87 19.52 -15.06
N PRO A 255 -4.34 19.83 -16.26
CA PRO A 255 -5.00 19.50 -17.52
C PRO A 255 -4.74 18.06 -17.97
N TYR A 256 -3.86 17.33 -17.28
CA TYR A 256 -3.48 15.96 -17.58
C TYR A 256 -4.21 14.97 -16.68
N PHE A 257 -4.51 13.78 -17.19
CA PHE A 257 -5.05 12.71 -16.37
C PHE A 257 -3.95 12.03 -15.58
N THR A 258 -4.22 11.81 -14.30
CA THR A 258 -3.30 11.14 -13.37
C THR A 258 -3.93 9.90 -12.72
N GLY A 259 -5.21 9.61 -13.00
CA GLY A 259 -5.87 8.37 -12.63
C GLY A 259 -5.91 7.35 -13.77
N THR A 260 -5.91 6.07 -13.41
CA THR A 260 -5.94 4.94 -14.34
C THR A 260 -7.06 3.98 -13.93
N GLY A 261 -7.95 3.63 -14.86
CA GLY A 261 -8.85 2.50 -14.64
C GLY A 261 -8.28 1.20 -15.21
N PHE A 262 -7.84 1.25 -16.48
CA PHE A 262 -7.12 0.15 -17.12
C PHE A 262 -5.82 0.69 -17.71
N PRO A 263 -4.65 0.12 -17.37
CA PRO A 263 -3.35 0.55 -17.89
C PRO A 263 -3.40 0.70 -19.41
N TRP A 264 -2.96 1.85 -19.92
CA TRP A 264 -3.02 2.26 -21.33
C TRP A 264 -4.43 2.46 -21.93
N ASP A 265 -5.40 1.59 -21.65
CA ASP A 265 -6.69 1.56 -22.34
C ASP A 265 -7.75 2.54 -21.79
N PHE A 266 -7.71 2.86 -20.50
CA PHE A 266 -8.71 3.73 -19.86
C PHE A 266 -8.12 4.58 -18.73
N SER A 267 -8.24 5.90 -18.87
CA SER A 267 -7.74 6.90 -17.94
C SER A 267 -8.88 7.69 -17.29
N ILE A 268 -8.66 8.14 -16.06
CA ILE A 268 -9.66 8.78 -15.20
C ILE A 268 -9.15 10.14 -14.76
N ASN A 269 -10.06 11.13 -14.74
CA ASN A 269 -9.81 12.43 -14.13
C ASN A 269 -10.40 12.48 -12.71
N TYR A 270 -9.57 12.25 -11.70
CA TYR A 270 -9.96 12.51 -10.33
C TYR A 270 -9.81 14.01 -10.03
N HIS A 271 -10.89 14.77 -10.21
CA HIS A 271 -10.87 16.23 -10.09
C HIS A 271 -10.31 16.76 -8.76
N LEU A 272 -10.40 15.99 -7.68
CA LEU A 272 -9.90 16.39 -6.37
C LEU A 272 -8.41 16.08 -6.14
N TYR A 273 -7.75 15.30 -6.99
CA TYR A 273 -6.33 14.94 -6.81
C TYR A 273 -5.42 16.16 -6.81
N ARG A 274 -5.65 17.08 -7.74
CA ARG A 274 -4.98 18.40 -7.80
C ARG A 274 -5.16 19.27 -6.55
N GLN A 275 -6.04 18.89 -5.61
CA GLN A 275 -6.24 19.61 -4.35
C GLN A 275 -5.72 18.82 -3.17
N VAL A 276 -6.21 17.58 -3.03
CA VAL A 276 -5.97 16.73 -1.86
C VAL A 276 -4.49 16.39 -1.74
N PHE A 277 -3.82 16.05 -2.84
CA PHE A 277 -2.42 15.64 -2.77
C PHE A 277 -1.47 16.80 -2.49
N PRO A 278 -1.52 17.95 -3.19
CA PRO A 278 -0.71 19.12 -2.82
C PRO A 278 -0.87 19.53 -1.35
N LEU A 279 -2.11 19.61 -0.86
CA LEU A 279 -2.37 19.92 0.55
C LEU A 279 -1.78 18.88 1.49
N THR A 280 -1.84 17.60 1.14
CA THR A 280 -1.27 16.52 1.94
C THR A 280 0.27 16.62 1.97
N ALA A 281 0.92 16.82 0.83
CA ALA A 281 2.37 16.94 0.74
C ALA A 281 2.89 18.18 1.48
N LEU A 282 2.26 19.35 1.29
CA LEU A 282 2.60 20.58 2.00
C LEU A 282 2.38 20.43 3.52
N GLY A 283 1.29 19.79 3.92
CA GLY A 283 1.00 19.49 5.32
C GLY A 283 2.07 18.59 5.95
N ARG A 284 2.48 17.51 5.27
CA ARG A 284 3.57 16.62 5.71
C ARG A 284 4.91 17.35 5.76
N TYR A 285 5.20 18.24 4.81
CA TYR A 285 6.42 19.05 4.82
C TYR A 285 6.49 19.99 6.02
N LEU A 286 5.39 20.67 6.36
CA LEU A 286 5.36 21.62 7.46
C LEU A 286 5.30 20.93 8.83
N HIS A 287 4.50 19.88 8.95
CA HIS A 287 4.11 19.28 10.24
C HIS A 287 4.69 17.89 10.51
N GLY A 288 5.35 17.28 9.52
CA GLY A 288 5.86 15.91 9.61
C GLY A 288 4.80 14.84 9.31
N GLU A 289 5.20 13.58 9.46
CA GLU A 289 4.35 12.43 9.15
C GLU A 289 3.19 12.27 10.18
N PRO A 290 1.92 12.14 9.73
CA PRO A 290 0.74 12.22 10.62
C PRO A 290 0.68 11.17 11.74
N PHE A 291 1.33 10.02 11.56
CA PHE A 291 1.28 8.89 12.49
C PHE A 291 2.59 8.62 13.23
N ALA A 292 3.63 9.45 13.04
CA ALA A 292 4.96 9.24 13.61
C ALA A 292 4.96 9.04 15.15
N ASP A 293 4.06 9.73 15.86
CA ASP A 293 3.97 9.63 17.32
C ASP A 293 3.32 8.33 17.82
N ARG A 294 2.42 7.71 17.04
CA ARG A 294 1.78 6.44 17.40
C ARG A 294 2.79 5.29 17.41
N HIS A 295 3.77 5.31 16.51
CA HIS A 295 4.84 4.31 16.46
C HIS A 295 5.83 4.42 17.64
N ARG A 296 5.96 5.60 18.27
CA ARG A 296 6.81 5.77 19.46
C ARG A 296 6.17 5.21 20.73
N GLY A 297 4.84 5.13 20.79
CA GLY A 297 4.10 4.65 21.96
C GLY A 297 4.02 3.12 22.11
N SER A 298 4.09 2.36 21.02
CA SER A 298 3.94 0.90 21.05
C SER A 298 5.21 0.14 21.48
N GLY A 299 6.39 0.79 21.45
CA GLY A 299 7.66 0.20 21.88
C GLY A 299 7.87 0.09 23.40
N ALA A 300 6.99 0.69 24.22
CA ALA A 300 7.14 0.75 25.67
C ALA A 300 6.20 -0.17 26.47
N ALA A 301 5.21 -0.81 25.82
CA ALA A 301 4.20 -1.63 26.49
C ALA A 301 4.44 -3.13 26.23
N GLY A 302 5.43 -3.70 26.91
CA GLY A 302 5.76 -5.12 26.74
C GLY A 302 6.77 -5.65 27.75
N LYS A 303 6.63 -5.33 29.03
CA LYS A 303 7.24 -6.15 30.09
C LYS A 303 6.15 -7.03 30.69
N PRO A 304 6.22 -8.37 30.56
CA PRO A 304 5.36 -9.24 31.33
C PRO A 304 5.73 -9.08 32.81
N ASN A 305 4.74 -8.72 33.63
CA ASN A 305 4.91 -8.59 35.06
C ASN A 305 5.05 -10.02 35.62
N ALA A 306 6.30 -10.42 35.91
CA ALA A 306 6.61 -11.65 36.62
C ALA A 306 6.43 -11.40 38.11
N ALA A 307 5.31 -11.89 38.67
CA ALA A 307 5.17 -12.19 40.09
C ALA A 307 3.90 -13.03 40.30
N ASP A 308 4.01 -14.35 40.22
CA ASP A 308 3.42 -15.24 41.23
C ASP A 308 4.07 -16.64 41.11
N GLU A 309 5.11 -16.89 41.92
CA GLU A 309 5.60 -18.24 42.20
C GLU A 309 5.41 -18.54 43.68
N GLY A 310 4.62 -19.59 43.93
CA GLY A 310 4.43 -20.30 45.19
C GLY A 310 3.16 -21.13 45.03
N SER A 311 3.16 -22.45 44.96
CA SER A 311 4.06 -23.48 45.47
C SER A 311 3.58 -24.83 44.93
N GLY A 312 4.47 -25.80 44.67
CA GLY A 312 4.04 -27.21 44.60
C GLY A 312 4.86 -28.15 43.72
N GLU A 313 5.92 -28.72 44.32
CA GLU A 313 6.39 -30.09 44.14
C GLU A 313 6.89 -30.61 42.76
N VAL A 314 8.21 -30.45 42.59
CA VAL A 314 9.22 -31.52 42.40
C VAL A 314 8.76 -32.86 41.80
N SER A 315 9.29 -33.17 40.61
CA SER A 315 9.85 -34.49 40.29
C SER A 315 11.00 -34.35 39.28
N LYS A 316 12.15 -34.93 39.66
CA LYS A 316 13.46 -34.87 38.96
C LYS A 316 13.55 -35.91 37.81
N PRO A 317 14.58 -35.80 36.94
CA PRO A 317 14.53 -36.21 35.53
C PRO A 317 15.08 -37.61 35.28
N LEU A 318 14.78 -38.17 34.10
CA LEU A 318 15.50 -39.33 33.57
C LEU A 318 16.27 -38.98 32.29
N ALA A 319 17.44 -39.58 32.20
CA ALA A 319 18.58 -39.25 31.38
C ALA A 319 18.44 -39.52 29.87
N ALA A 320 19.32 -38.86 29.12
CA ALA A 320 19.61 -39.09 27.72
C ALA A 320 20.26 -40.46 27.45
N ALA A 321 19.99 -41.03 26.27
CA ALA A 321 20.82 -42.06 25.66
C ALA A 321 20.97 -41.78 24.15
N LYS A 322 22.23 -41.73 23.70
CA LYS A 322 22.69 -41.76 22.31
C LYS A 322 22.76 -43.21 21.81
N ALA A 323 22.55 -43.43 20.51
CA ALA A 323 23.18 -44.42 19.60
C ALA A 323 22.27 -44.57 18.35
N SER A 324 22.63 -44.12 17.14
CA SER A 324 23.63 -44.63 16.16
C SER A 324 23.03 -45.60 15.11
N GLY A 325 23.34 -45.35 13.82
CA GLY A 325 23.30 -46.31 12.69
C GLY A 325 22.18 -46.04 11.67
N GLU A 326 22.47 -45.49 10.48
CA GLU A 326 22.85 -46.22 9.23
C GLU A 326 21.68 -47.09 8.69
N THR A 327 21.12 -46.98 7.49
CA THR A 327 21.66 -46.89 6.11
C THR A 327 20.47 -46.83 5.13
N GLY A 328 20.66 -46.40 3.87
CA GLY A 328 19.77 -46.80 2.76
C GLY A 328 19.48 -45.73 1.71
N LYS A 329 20.19 -45.82 0.58
CA LYS A 329 20.17 -44.93 -0.61
C LYS A 329 18.88 -45.02 -1.46
N PRO A 330 18.68 -44.06 -2.40
CA PRO A 330 17.52 -43.96 -3.29
C PRO A 330 17.66 -44.84 -4.53
N LEU A 331 16.53 -45.24 -5.13
CA LEU A 331 16.45 -45.75 -6.50
C LEU A 331 15.99 -44.63 -7.43
N ALA A 332 16.75 -44.47 -8.51
CA ALA A 332 16.44 -43.68 -9.68
C ALA A 332 16.20 -44.62 -10.88
N ASP A 333 15.35 -44.12 -11.78
CA ASP A 333 15.37 -44.21 -13.25
C ASP A 333 15.12 -45.54 -14.00
N ALA A 334 14.22 -45.43 -14.99
CA ALA A 334 14.42 -45.74 -16.41
C ALA A 334 13.10 -45.44 -17.16
N GLU A 335 12.98 -44.34 -17.92
CA GLU A 335 13.31 -44.20 -19.35
C GLU A 335 12.47 -45.05 -20.34
N GLY A 336 11.84 -44.34 -21.29
CA GLY A 336 12.01 -44.62 -22.72
C GLY A 336 10.88 -45.36 -23.46
N SER A 337 10.06 -44.60 -24.19
CA SER A 337 9.70 -44.79 -25.61
C SER A 337 8.99 -43.57 -26.17
#